data_AF-A0A970WS54-F1
#
_entry.id   AF-A0A970WS54-F1
#
_cell.length_a   1.000
_cell.length_b   1.000
_cell.length_c   1.000
_cell.angle_alpha   90.00
_cell.angle_beta   90.00
_cell.angle_gamma   90.00
#
_symmetry.space_group_name_H-M   'P 1'
#
loop_
_entity.id
_entity.type
_entity.pdbx_description
1 polymer ?
#
loop_
_entity_poly.entity_id
_entity_poly.type
_entity_poly.pdbx_seq_one_letter_code
_entity_poly.pdbx_strand_id
1 'polypeptide(L)'
;MHEGAAVLWPDVEDLYTLMCLRAESGRSAFEREKQNPPLNPDLCEWPESYFTEDNWFDDWPAKPVAKVLALDPSKGSDAHRADYSAFISLAVDKQGVLYVQADIARRPTRQMVDDGVEIHRRFQPHIFGIEANQFQELLAPEFESAFLAQGILGVYPWLVHNDANKRARIRRLGPLLAAHRIRLPVG
;
A
#
# COMPACT_ATOMS: atom_id res chain seq x y z
N MET A 1 -23.68 28.48 -3.67
CA MET A 1 -22.52 28.57 -2.75
C MET A 1 -22.68 27.75 -1.46
N HIS A 2 -23.74 26.93 -1.32
CA HIS A 2 -23.94 26.00 -0.20
C HIS A 2 -24.17 24.55 -0.65
N GLU A 3 -24.16 24.29 -1.95
CA GLU A 3 -24.54 22.98 -2.50
C GLU A 3 -23.52 21.92 -2.08
N GLY A 4 -23.98 20.90 -1.36
CA GLY A 4 -23.18 19.77 -0.90
C GLY A 4 -22.50 19.94 0.47
N ALA A 5 -22.57 21.11 1.12
CA ALA A 5 -21.94 21.30 2.43
C ALA A 5 -22.84 20.80 3.57
N ALA A 6 -22.35 19.82 4.36
CA ALA A 6 -23.00 19.35 5.57
C ALA A 6 -22.29 19.94 6.81
N VAL A 7 -23.03 20.68 7.63
CA VAL A 7 -22.52 21.34 8.84
C VAL A 7 -23.07 20.64 10.08
N LEU A 8 -22.19 20.33 11.04
CA LEU A 8 -22.53 19.53 12.22
C LEU A 8 -23.51 20.24 13.17
N TRP A 9 -23.30 21.53 13.46
CA TRP A 9 -24.19 22.38 14.28
C TRP A 9 -24.36 23.77 13.68
N PRO A 10 -25.27 23.93 12.69
CA PRO A 10 -25.48 25.20 11.99
C PRO A 10 -25.92 26.35 12.90
N ASP A 11 -26.64 26.05 13.98
CA ASP A 11 -27.15 27.06 14.92
C ASP A 11 -26.07 27.65 15.83
N VAL A 12 -24.91 26.98 15.95
CA VAL A 12 -23.77 27.43 16.76
C VAL A 12 -22.67 27.98 15.86
N GLU A 13 -22.36 27.27 14.77
CA GLU A 13 -21.31 27.65 13.81
C GLU A 13 -21.81 27.38 12.39
N ASP A 14 -22.37 28.40 11.75
CA ASP A 14 -22.82 28.28 10.37
C ASP A 14 -21.64 28.14 9.38
N LEU A 15 -21.95 27.78 8.13
CA LEU A 15 -20.93 27.54 7.11
C LEU A 15 -20.03 28.77 6.88
N TYR A 16 -20.60 29.97 6.92
CA TYR A 16 -19.85 31.21 6.70
C TYR A 16 -18.84 31.44 7.83
N THR A 17 -19.29 31.30 9.07
CA THR A 17 -18.48 31.38 10.29
C THR A 17 -17.33 30.38 10.23
N LEU A 18 -17.61 29.13 9.86
CA LEU A 18 -16.60 28.10 9.68
C LEU A 18 -15.57 28.46 8.59
N MET A 19 -15.99 29.04 7.46
CA MET A 19 -15.06 29.47 6.41
C MET A 19 -14.18 30.66 6.84
N CYS A 20 -14.72 31.61 7.61
CA CYS A 20 -13.94 32.69 8.20
C CYS A 20 -12.90 32.16 9.18
N LEU A 21 -13.30 31.27 10.11
CA LEU A 21 -12.38 30.63 11.04
C LEU A 21 -11.26 29.88 10.31
N ARG A 22 -11.58 29.17 9.21
CA ARG A 22 -10.59 28.45 8.40
C ARG A 22 -9.56 29.39 7.78
N ALA A 23 -9.98 30.56 7.30
CA ALA A 23 -9.08 31.55 6.71
C ALA A 23 -8.19 32.23 7.76
N GLU A 24 -8.73 32.51 8.94
CA GLU A 24 -8.03 33.22 10.03
C GLU A 24 -7.07 32.32 10.81
N SER A 25 -7.51 31.12 11.19
CA SER A 25 -6.70 30.18 11.98
C SER A 25 -5.71 29.37 11.14
N GLY A 26 -5.87 29.40 9.81
CA GLY A 26 -5.13 28.56 8.89
C GLY A 26 -5.68 27.14 8.82
N ARG A 27 -5.50 26.50 7.65
CA ARG A 27 -6.09 25.20 7.31
C ARG A 27 -5.81 24.12 8.38
N SER A 28 -4.56 23.97 8.82
CA SER A 28 -4.16 22.91 9.76
C SER A 28 -4.80 23.06 11.15
N ALA A 29 -4.96 24.29 11.66
CA ALA A 29 -5.57 24.53 12.97
C ALA A 29 -7.10 24.29 12.92
N PHE A 30 -7.74 24.80 11.87
CA PHE A 30 -9.16 24.59 11.63
C PHE A 30 -9.51 23.11 11.46
N GLU A 31 -8.74 22.37 10.65
CA GLU A 31 -8.98 20.94 10.45
C GLU A 31 -8.85 20.18 11.78
N ARG A 32 -7.78 20.41 12.55
CA ARG A 32 -7.59 19.77 13.87
C ARG A 32 -8.75 20.03 14.84
N GLU A 33 -9.24 21.26 14.93
CA GLU A 33 -10.25 21.66 15.93
C GLU A 33 -11.68 21.38 15.50
N LYS A 34 -12.01 21.55 14.21
CA LYS A 34 -13.39 21.53 13.71
C LYS A 34 -13.72 20.29 12.89
N GLN A 35 -12.74 19.64 12.27
CA GLN A 35 -12.95 18.45 11.47
C GLN A 35 -12.46 17.18 12.17
N ASN A 36 -11.62 17.32 13.21
CA ASN A 36 -10.97 16.23 13.91
C ASN A 36 -10.34 15.14 13.00
N PRO A 37 -9.76 15.45 11.82
CA PRO A 37 -9.01 14.44 11.10
C PRO A 37 -7.72 14.20 11.91
N PRO A 38 -7.37 12.95 12.22
CA PRO A 38 -6.19 12.62 13.03
C PRO A 38 -4.85 12.89 12.32
N LEU A 39 -4.86 13.49 11.13
CA LEU A 39 -3.67 13.70 10.30
C LEU A 39 -3.26 15.18 10.32
N ASN A 40 -2.02 15.46 10.72
CA ASN A 40 -1.38 16.76 10.47
C ASN A 40 -0.77 16.75 9.06
N PRO A 41 -1.28 17.56 8.09
CA PRO A 41 -0.75 17.59 6.74
C PRO A 41 0.74 17.96 6.68
N ASP A 42 1.23 18.77 7.62
CA ASP A 42 2.63 19.22 7.68
C ASP A 42 3.61 18.10 8.07
N LEU A 43 3.10 16.97 8.59
CA LEU A 43 3.91 15.77 8.91
C LEU A 43 3.86 14.72 7.81
N CYS A 44 3.04 14.91 6.78
CA CYS A 44 2.91 13.96 5.68
C CYS A 44 4.01 14.20 4.64
N GLU A 45 4.70 13.13 4.22
CA GLU A 45 5.74 13.22 3.19
C GLU A 45 5.16 13.61 1.81
N TRP A 46 3.89 13.25 1.56
CA TRP A 46 3.20 13.58 0.31
C TRP A 46 1.94 14.41 0.59
N PRO A 47 1.69 15.46 -0.21
CA PRO A 47 0.49 16.26 -0.08
C PRO A 47 -0.75 15.48 -0.51
N GLU A 48 -1.90 15.85 0.06
CA GLU A 48 -3.21 15.29 -0.29
C GLU A 48 -3.48 15.35 -1.81
N SER A 49 -3.00 16.38 -2.50
CA SER A 49 -3.18 16.55 -3.96
C SER A 49 -2.58 15.43 -4.81
N TYR A 50 -1.72 14.56 -4.25
CA TYR A 50 -1.20 13.37 -4.95
C TYR A 50 -2.20 12.21 -4.97
N PHE A 51 -3.25 12.28 -4.15
CA PHE A 51 -4.26 11.25 -3.99
C PHE A 51 -5.62 11.79 -4.45
N THR A 52 -5.93 11.54 -5.71
CA THR A 52 -7.16 11.93 -6.40
C THR A 52 -7.99 10.69 -6.75
N GLU A 53 -9.20 10.87 -7.28
CA GLU A 53 -10.05 9.76 -7.73
C GLU A 53 -9.34 8.84 -8.76
N ASP A 54 -8.44 9.39 -9.58
CA ASP A 54 -7.66 8.64 -10.57
C ASP A 54 -6.62 7.68 -9.97
N ASN A 55 -6.38 7.77 -8.66
CA ASN A 55 -5.49 6.89 -7.92
C ASN A 55 -6.18 5.59 -7.44
N TRP A 56 -7.43 5.34 -7.81
CA TRP A 56 -8.16 4.14 -7.42
C TRP A 56 -8.48 3.21 -8.60
N PHE A 57 -8.61 1.91 -8.35
CA PHE A 57 -9.05 0.94 -9.35
C PHE A 57 -9.92 -0.16 -8.72
N ASP A 58 -10.92 -0.64 -9.47
CA ASP A 58 -11.73 -1.80 -9.08
C ASP A 58 -11.14 -3.09 -9.66
N ASP A 59 -10.74 -3.05 -10.92
CA ASP A 59 -10.23 -4.19 -11.68
C ASP A 59 -8.77 -4.01 -12.08
N TRP A 60 -8.03 -5.12 -12.07
CA TRP A 60 -6.68 -5.18 -12.63
C TRP A 60 -6.68 -4.79 -14.12
N PRO A 61 -5.60 -4.17 -14.64
CA PRO A 61 -5.52 -3.82 -16.04
C PRO A 61 -5.62 -5.09 -16.90
N ALA A 62 -6.44 -5.07 -17.95
CA ALA A 62 -6.76 -6.27 -18.75
C ALA A 62 -5.54 -6.91 -19.44
N LYS A 63 -4.51 -6.12 -19.75
CA LYS A 63 -3.28 -6.56 -20.44
C LYS A 63 -2.05 -5.92 -19.79
N PRO A 64 -1.66 -6.34 -18.58
CA PRO A 64 -0.47 -5.81 -17.93
C PRO A 64 0.77 -6.26 -18.70
N VAL A 65 1.77 -5.37 -18.78
CA VAL A 65 3.09 -5.69 -19.34
C VAL A 65 3.99 -6.38 -18.31
N ALA A 66 3.72 -6.17 -17.03
CA ALA A 66 4.43 -6.83 -15.94
C ALA A 66 3.49 -7.12 -14.77
N LYS A 67 3.69 -8.26 -14.11
CA LYS A 67 3.04 -8.63 -12.85
C LYS A 67 4.11 -9.12 -11.88
N VAL A 68 4.16 -8.52 -10.70
CA VAL A 68 5.12 -8.85 -9.65
C VAL A 68 4.34 -9.11 -8.37
N LEU A 69 4.66 -10.21 -7.69
CA LEU A 69 4.23 -10.45 -6.32
C LEU A 69 5.46 -10.29 -5.44
N ALA A 70 5.38 -9.51 -4.36
CA ALA A 70 6.47 -9.35 -3.40
C ALA A 70 5.99 -9.67 -1.99
N LEU A 71 6.80 -10.39 -1.23
CA LEU A 71 6.57 -10.68 0.19
C LEU A 71 7.56 -9.91 1.05
N ASP A 72 7.02 -9.09 1.96
CA ASP A 72 7.70 -8.62 3.15
C ASP A 72 7.23 -9.50 4.33
N PRO A 73 8.04 -10.47 4.76
CA PRO A 73 7.64 -11.39 5.82
C PRO A 73 7.71 -10.76 7.22
N SER A 74 8.14 -9.50 7.33
CA SER A 74 8.56 -8.76 8.53
C SER A 74 8.44 -9.52 9.87
N LYS A 75 9.61 -9.84 10.44
CA LYS A 75 9.77 -10.22 11.84
C LYS A 75 10.62 -9.14 12.49
N GLY A 76 10.01 -8.20 13.17
CA GLY A 76 10.70 -7.29 14.06
C GLY A 76 11.37 -8.04 15.20
N SER A 77 12.36 -7.40 15.81
CA SER A 77 13.19 -7.96 16.87
C SER A 77 12.43 -8.26 18.17
N ASP A 78 11.17 -7.84 18.30
CA ASP A 78 10.35 -8.06 19.50
C ASP A 78 9.47 -9.31 19.35
N ALA A 79 9.99 -10.44 19.82
CA ALA A 79 9.37 -11.77 19.77
C ALA A 79 8.00 -11.92 20.47
N HIS A 80 7.45 -10.85 21.07
CA HIS A 80 6.22 -10.89 21.87
C HIS A 80 4.93 -10.55 21.10
N ARG A 81 5.02 -10.03 19.88
CA ARG A 81 3.87 -9.87 18.97
C ARG A 81 4.29 -10.32 17.58
N ALA A 82 3.52 -11.22 16.97
CA ALA A 82 3.70 -11.54 15.56
C ALA A 82 3.55 -10.23 14.76
N ASP A 83 4.63 -9.80 14.12
CA ASP A 83 4.59 -8.65 13.23
C ASP A 83 3.79 -8.94 11.97
N TYR A 84 3.37 -7.88 11.29
CA TYR A 84 2.58 -8.01 10.08
C TYR A 84 3.46 -8.46 8.93
N SER A 85 3.00 -9.46 8.20
CA SER A 85 3.51 -9.77 6.87
C SER A 85 2.70 -9.03 5.82
N ALA A 86 3.34 -8.66 4.71
CA ALA A 86 2.69 -8.01 3.58
C ALA A 86 3.01 -8.73 2.28
N PHE A 87 1.96 -9.09 1.53
CA PHE A 87 2.04 -9.43 0.12
C PHE A 87 1.64 -8.23 -0.72
N ILE A 88 2.51 -7.80 -1.61
CA ILE A 88 2.26 -6.71 -2.55
C ILE A 88 2.12 -7.30 -3.95
N SER A 89 0.91 -7.24 -4.50
CA SER A 89 0.64 -7.53 -5.91
C SER A 89 0.77 -6.24 -6.70
N LEU A 90 1.62 -6.24 -7.72
CA LEU A 90 1.89 -5.12 -8.60
C LEU A 90 1.61 -5.54 -10.05
N ALA A 91 0.77 -4.79 -10.75
CA ALA A 91 0.63 -4.89 -12.20
C ALA A 91 1.03 -3.55 -12.85
N VAL A 92 1.71 -3.61 -13.99
CA VAL A 92 2.08 -2.42 -14.76
C VAL A 92 1.36 -2.46 -16.10
N ASP A 93 0.67 -1.39 -16.48
CA ASP A 93 0.05 -1.29 -17.80
C ASP A 93 1.03 -0.77 -18.87
N LYS A 94 0.55 -0.69 -20.12
CA LYS A 94 1.38 -0.25 -21.26
C LYS A 94 1.79 1.22 -21.17
N GLN A 95 1.09 2.01 -20.36
CA GLN A 95 1.35 3.43 -20.13
C GLN A 95 2.33 3.64 -18.97
N GLY A 96 2.74 2.56 -18.29
CA GLY A 96 3.63 2.62 -17.13
C GLY A 96 2.91 3.03 -15.84
N VAL A 97 1.59 2.83 -15.75
CA VAL A 97 0.83 3.00 -14.49
C VAL A 97 0.94 1.72 -13.66
N LEU A 98 1.23 1.89 -12.38
CA LEU A 98 1.39 0.84 -11.38
C LEU A 98 0.07 0.65 -10.64
N TYR A 99 -0.52 -0.54 -10.74
CA TYR A 99 -1.68 -0.97 -9.97
C TYR A 99 -1.15 -1.80 -8.82
N VAL A 100 -1.41 -1.38 -7.58
CA VAL A 100 -0.80 -1.96 -6.39
C VAL A 100 -1.89 -2.38 -5.42
N GLN A 101 -1.91 -3.65 -5.05
CA GLN A 101 -2.77 -4.18 -4.00
C GLN A 101 -1.90 -4.77 -2.89
N ALA A 102 -2.21 -4.40 -1.65
CA ALA A 102 -1.54 -4.92 -0.46
C ALA A 102 -2.48 -5.85 0.29
N ASP A 103 -1.99 -7.05 0.58
CA ASP A 103 -2.56 -7.94 1.58
C ASP A 103 -1.64 -7.92 2.80
N ILE A 104 -2.15 -7.40 3.92
CA ILE A 104 -1.38 -7.20 5.15
C ILE A 104 -2.08 -7.95 6.29
N ALA A 105 -1.40 -8.95 6.86
CA ALA A 105 -1.92 -9.68 8.01
C ALA A 105 -0.79 -10.24 8.87
N ARG A 106 -1.10 -10.54 10.14
CA ARG A 106 -0.21 -11.29 11.03
C ARG A 106 -0.31 -12.76 10.68
N ARG A 107 0.78 -13.32 10.17
CA ARG A 107 0.84 -14.70 9.68
C ARG A 107 1.98 -15.46 10.32
N PRO A 108 1.73 -16.64 10.89
CA PRO A 108 2.79 -17.63 11.09
C PRO A 108 3.39 -18.02 9.74
N THR A 109 4.64 -18.52 9.75
CA THR A 109 5.37 -18.94 8.54
C THR A 109 4.54 -19.84 7.60
N ARG A 110 3.88 -20.86 8.14
CA ARG A 110 3.06 -21.79 7.35
C ARG A 110 1.92 -21.08 6.61
N GLN A 111 1.17 -20.23 7.31
CA GLN A 111 0.08 -19.47 6.70
C GLN A 111 0.61 -18.48 5.66
N MET A 112 1.78 -17.90 5.89
CA MET A 112 2.44 -17.04 4.92
C MET A 112 2.73 -17.78 3.61
N VAL A 113 3.18 -19.02 3.69
CA VAL A 113 3.44 -19.86 2.52
C VAL A 113 2.15 -20.24 1.82
N ASP A 114 1.15 -20.75 2.57
CA ASP A 114 -0.15 -21.15 2.04
C ASP A 114 -0.85 -19.97 1.31
N ASP A 115 -0.92 -18.80 1.96
CA ASP A 115 -1.51 -17.60 1.39
C ASP A 115 -0.71 -17.10 0.18
N GLY A 116 0.63 -17.15 0.24
CA GLY A 116 1.50 -16.73 -0.86
C GLY A 116 1.30 -17.59 -2.12
N VAL A 117 1.14 -18.90 -1.96
CA VAL A 117 0.85 -19.82 -3.08
C VAL A 117 -0.53 -19.55 -3.68
N GLU A 118 -1.53 -19.30 -2.85
CA GLU A 118 -2.88 -18.98 -3.32
C GLU A 118 -2.94 -17.63 -4.05
N ILE A 119 -2.27 -16.60 -3.52
CA ILE A 119 -2.15 -15.30 -4.18
C ILE A 119 -1.41 -15.48 -5.50
N HIS A 120 -0.30 -16.23 -5.54
CA HIS A 120 0.43 -16.51 -6.77
C HIS A 120 -0.46 -17.20 -7.81
N ARG A 121 -1.30 -18.16 -7.40
CA ARG A 121 -2.21 -18.89 -8.31
C ARG A 121 -3.27 -17.97 -8.91
N ARG A 122 -3.87 -17.11 -8.10
CA ARG A 122 -4.91 -16.15 -8.54
C ARG A 122 -4.32 -15.03 -9.38
N PHE A 123 -3.20 -14.47 -8.94
CA PHE A 123 -2.58 -13.32 -9.55
C PHE A 123 -1.66 -13.71 -10.73
N GLN A 124 -1.14 -14.93 -10.82
CA GLN A 124 -0.23 -15.38 -11.88
C GLN A 124 0.89 -14.36 -12.19
N PRO A 125 1.71 -13.98 -11.19
CA PRO A 125 2.79 -13.02 -11.41
C PRO A 125 3.88 -13.62 -12.32
N HIS A 126 4.62 -12.75 -13.00
CA HIS A 126 5.83 -13.15 -13.74
C HIS A 126 7.02 -13.32 -12.80
N ILE A 127 7.05 -12.57 -11.70
CA ILE A 127 8.12 -12.57 -10.71
C ILE A 127 7.49 -12.65 -9.33
N PHE A 128 7.97 -13.59 -8.52
CA PHE A 128 7.70 -13.63 -7.09
C PHE A 128 8.98 -13.22 -6.34
N GLY A 129 8.96 -12.12 -5.58
CA GLY A 129 10.10 -11.60 -4.85
C GLY A 129 9.91 -11.70 -3.33
N ILE A 130 10.99 -11.94 -2.59
CA ILE A 130 10.98 -12.01 -1.13
C ILE A 130 12.18 -11.25 -0.58
N GLU A 131 12.02 -10.55 0.54
CA GLU A 131 13.14 -9.89 1.21
C GLU A 131 14.21 -10.90 1.66
N ALA A 132 15.46 -10.67 1.25
CA ALA A 132 16.56 -11.62 1.39
C ALA A 132 16.86 -12.04 2.84
N ASN A 133 16.81 -11.07 3.77
CA ASN A 133 17.18 -11.27 5.17
C ASN A 133 16.31 -12.31 5.90
N GLN A 134 15.10 -12.58 5.39
CA GLN A 134 14.16 -13.52 6.01
C GLN A 134 13.90 -14.75 5.12
N PHE A 135 14.30 -14.71 3.84
CA PHE A 135 14.03 -15.76 2.87
C PHE A 135 14.91 -17.00 3.06
N GLN A 136 16.23 -16.82 3.14
CA GLN A 136 17.19 -17.93 3.04
C GLN A 136 17.15 -18.87 4.24
N GLU A 137 16.84 -18.38 5.45
CA GLU A 137 16.90 -19.19 6.67
C GLU A 137 15.59 -19.95 6.97
N LEU A 138 14.45 -19.54 6.39
CA LEU A 138 13.14 -20.03 6.84
C LEU A 138 12.11 -20.30 5.73
N LEU A 139 12.05 -19.46 4.69
CA LEU A 139 10.93 -19.46 3.75
C LEU A 139 11.23 -20.18 2.44
N ALA A 140 12.49 -20.21 2.00
CA ALA A 140 12.88 -20.82 0.73
C ALA A 140 12.43 -22.28 0.57
N PRO A 141 12.78 -23.23 1.46
CA PRO A 141 12.40 -24.62 1.27
C PRO A 141 10.88 -24.83 1.39
N GLU A 142 10.20 -24.05 2.23
CA GLU A 142 8.76 -24.16 2.44
C GLU A 142 7.99 -23.71 1.19
N PHE A 143 8.36 -22.59 0.57
CA PHE A 143 7.75 -22.13 -0.67
C PHE A 143 8.01 -23.09 -1.83
N GLU A 144 9.24 -23.57 -2.01
CA GLU A 144 9.57 -24.54 -3.05
C GLU A 144 8.72 -25.82 -2.92
N SER A 145 8.62 -26.37 -1.72
CA SER A 145 7.80 -27.54 -1.41
C SER A 145 6.32 -27.28 -1.69
N ALA A 146 5.78 -26.13 -1.25
CA ALA A 146 4.37 -25.80 -1.42
C ALA A 146 3.99 -25.55 -2.88
N PHE A 147 4.83 -24.87 -3.67
CA PHE A 147 4.60 -24.69 -5.11
C PHE A 147 4.62 -26.04 -5.85
N LEU A 148 5.60 -26.90 -5.55
CA LEU A 148 5.69 -28.24 -6.13
C LEU A 148 4.46 -29.09 -5.81
N ALA A 149 3.98 -29.05 -4.56
CA ALA A 149 2.77 -29.78 -4.15
C ALA A 149 1.51 -29.34 -4.91
N GLN A 150 1.47 -28.10 -5.39
CA GLN A 150 0.38 -27.56 -6.22
C GLN A 150 0.63 -27.72 -7.73
N GLY A 151 1.70 -28.41 -8.14
CA GLY A 151 2.07 -28.58 -9.55
C GLY A 151 2.56 -27.30 -10.23
N ILE A 152 2.94 -26.28 -9.44
CA ILE A 152 3.48 -25.02 -9.94
C ILE A 152 5.01 -25.19 -10.05
N LEU A 153 5.50 -25.31 -11.29
CA LEU A 153 6.91 -25.53 -11.58
C LEU A 153 7.61 -24.22 -11.97
N GLY A 154 8.91 -24.12 -11.65
CA GLY A 154 9.75 -23.02 -12.12
C GLY A 154 9.56 -21.70 -11.39
N VAL A 155 8.84 -21.68 -10.27
CA VAL A 155 8.74 -20.50 -9.40
C VAL A 155 9.88 -20.54 -8.40
N TYR A 156 10.89 -19.72 -8.65
CA TYR A 156 12.00 -19.49 -7.74
C TYR A 156 11.90 -18.06 -7.21
N PRO A 157 11.65 -17.87 -5.92
CA PRO A 157 11.51 -16.52 -5.38
C PRO A 157 12.79 -15.70 -5.59
N TRP A 158 12.64 -14.52 -6.17
CA TRP A 158 13.70 -13.57 -6.39
C TRP A 158 14.07 -12.86 -5.09
N LEU A 159 15.35 -12.88 -4.75
CA LEU A 159 15.84 -12.22 -3.55
C LEU A 159 15.93 -10.71 -3.72
N VAL A 160 15.21 -9.98 -2.86
CA VAL A 160 15.26 -8.52 -2.81
C VAL A 160 16.19 -8.08 -1.69
N HIS A 161 17.32 -7.49 -2.08
CA HIS A 161 18.29 -6.87 -1.20
C HIS A 161 18.06 -5.35 -1.14
N ASN A 162 17.99 -4.81 0.07
CA ASN A 162 17.62 -3.43 0.32
C ASN A 162 18.79 -2.67 0.94
N ASP A 163 19.79 -2.31 0.13
CA ASP A 163 21.02 -1.64 0.63
C ASP A 163 20.84 -0.14 0.86
N ALA A 164 19.83 0.46 0.23
CA ALA A 164 19.54 1.89 0.33
C ALA A 164 18.69 2.23 1.56
N ASN A 165 18.95 3.39 2.16
CA ASN A 165 18.20 3.92 3.30
C ASN A 165 16.68 3.88 3.05
N LYS A 166 15.91 3.37 4.02
CA LYS A 166 14.45 3.20 3.94
C LYS A 166 13.73 4.49 3.56
N ARG A 167 14.07 5.63 4.15
CA ARG A 167 13.44 6.92 3.82
C ARG A 167 13.69 7.33 2.38
N ALA A 168 14.92 7.14 1.89
CA ALA A 168 15.26 7.44 0.50
C ALA A 168 14.48 6.55 -0.48
N ARG A 169 14.28 5.26 -0.15
CA ARG A 169 13.47 4.33 -0.97
C ARG A 169 12.00 4.75 -1.02
N ILE A 170 11.40 5.10 0.12
CA ILE A 170 10.01 5.59 0.18
C ILE A 170 9.86 6.84 -0.68
N ARG A 171 10.78 7.82 -0.55
CA ARG A 171 10.73 9.08 -1.31
C ARG A 171 10.77 8.91 -2.83
N ARG A 172 11.34 7.81 -3.35
CA ARG A 172 11.35 7.51 -4.79
C ARG A 172 9.95 7.29 -5.36
N LEU A 173 8.94 7.02 -4.54
CA LEU A 173 7.55 6.92 -4.96
C LEU A 173 6.92 8.29 -5.23
N GLY A 174 7.48 9.37 -4.67
CA GLY A 174 6.94 10.73 -4.77
C GLY A 174 6.67 11.20 -6.21
N PRO A 175 7.63 11.08 -7.15
CA PRO A 175 7.39 11.44 -8.55
C PRO A 175 6.29 10.63 -9.24
N LEU A 176 6.12 9.35 -8.87
CA LEU A 176 5.05 8.50 -9.45
C LEU A 176 3.68 8.89 -8.90
N LEU A 177 3.59 9.19 -7.61
CA LEU A 177 2.38 9.70 -6.96
C LEU A 177 1.98 11.06 -7.53
N ALA A 178 2.93 11.98 -7.64
CA ALA A 178 2.71 13.32 -8.21
C ALA A 178 2.22 13.28 -9.66
N ALA A 179 2.62 12.25 -10.42
CA ALA A 179 2.22 12.04 -11.81
C ALA A 179 0.98 11.14 -11.96
N HIS A 180 0.29 10.80 -10.86
CA HIS A 180 -0.87 9.90 -10.82
C HIS A 180 -0.60 8.55 -11.52
N ARG A 181 0.62 8.03 -11.36
CA ARG A 181 1.08 6.75 -11.94
C ARG A 181 0.93 5.56 -10.99
N ILE A 182 0.40 5.76 -9.79
CA ILE A 182 0.11 4.68 -8.85
C ILE A 182 -1.39 4.65 -8.59
N ARG A 183 -1.98 3.47 -8.73
CA ARG A 183 -3.37 3.17 -8.41
C ARG A 183 -3.46 2.11 -7.32
N LEU A 184 -4.39 2.31 -6.40
CA LEU A 184 -4.68 1.45 -5.25
C LEU A 184 -6.11 0.89 -5.38
N PRO A 185 -6.43 -0.28 -4.82
CA PRO A 185 -7.78 -0.82 -4.91
C PRO A 185 -8.77 0.09 -4.19
N VAL A 186 -10.00 0.19 -4.71
CA VAL A 186 -11.13 0.72 -3.94
C VAL A 186 -11.40 -0.23 -2.76
N GLY A 187 -11.63 0.34 -1.57
CA GLY A 187 -11.82 -0.41 -0.32
C GLY A 187 -13.17 -1.12 -0.20
#